data_AF-A0A970U077-F1
#
_entry.id   AF-A0A970U077-F1
#
_cell.length_a   1.000
_cell.length_b   1.000
_cell.length_c   1.000
_cell.angle_alpha   90.00
_cell.angle_beta   90.00
_cell.angle_gamma   90.00
#
_symmetry.space_group_name_H-M   'P 1'
#
loop_
_entity.id
_entity.type
_entity.pdbx_description
1 polymer ?
#
loop_
_entity_poly.entity_id
_entity_poly.type
_entity_poly.pdbx_seq_one_letter_code
_entity_poly.pdbx_strand_id
1 'polypeptide(L)'
;MTHGLPDLFSPSTDRWFCQAIGQPTAVQRAAWPVIASGRHTLVSAPTGTGKTLAAFLVFIDRLRQLARSGELKQELQLIYISPLKSLAGDIRENLDRPLQGI
;
A
#
# COMPACT_ATOMS: atom_id res chain seq x y z
N MET A 1 -19.08 -4.50 14.73
CA MET A 1 -18.90 -3.37 13.79
C MET A 1 -17.71 -3.72 12.93
N THR A 2 -17.91 -3.93 11.63
CA THR A 2 -16.90 -4.43 10.69
C THR A 2 -15.77 -3.39 10.54
N HIS A 3 -14.63 -3.63 11.17
CA HIS A 3 -13.44 -2.82 10.97
C HIS A 3 -12.76 -3.23 9.65
N GLY A 4 -13.30 -2.71 8.54
CA GLY A 4 -12.64 -2.70 7.24
C GLY A 4 -11.68 -1.52 7.09
N LEU A 5 -10.97 -1.48 5.97
CA LEU A 5 -10.19 -0.32 5.56
C LEU A 5 -11.07 0.93 5.41
N PRO A 6 -10.48 2.15 5.43
CA PRO A 6 -11.20 3.37 5.05
C PRO A 6 -11.86 3.19 3.67
N ASP A 7 -12.98 3.90 3.43
CA ASP A 7 -13.69 3.95 2.13
C ASP A 7 -12.87 4.70 1.07
N LEU A 8 -11.72 4.09 0.77
CA LEU A 8 -10.61 4.59 -0.02
C LEU A 8 -10.04 3.47 -0.89
N PHE A 9 -10.10 2.23 -0.41
CA PHE A 9 -9.54 1.06 -1.08
C PHE A 9 -10.64 0.27 -1.79
N SER A 10 -10.27 -0.39 -2.89
CA SER A 10 -11.20 -1.29 -3.58
C SER A 10 -11.63 -2.46 -2.69
N PRO A 11 -12.81 -3.08 -2.94
CA PRO A 11 -13.28 -4.23 -2.18
C PRO A 11 -12.30 -5.43 -2.20
N SER A 12 -11.52 -5.61 -3.27
CA SER A 12 -10.50 -6.65 -3.34
C SER A 12 -9.34 -6.39 -2.39
N THR A 13 -8.88 -5.13 -2.32
CA THR A 13 -7.79 -4.74 -1.43
C THR A 13 -8.22 -4.81 0.03
N ASP A 14 -9.43 -4.36 0.35
CA ASP A 14 -10.00 -4.48 1.69
C ASP A 14 -10.09 -5.94 2.15
N ARG A 15 -10.67 -6.81 1.31
CA ARG A 15 -10.78 -8.24 1.59
C ARG A 15 -9.42 -8.89 1.80
N TRP A 16 -8.47 -8.65 0.88
CA TRP A 16 -7.12 -9.18 1.01
C TRP A 16 -6.45 -8.70 2.29
N PHE A 17 -6.53 -7.40 2.61
CA PHE A 17 -5.89 -6.83 3.78
C PHE A 17 -6.45 -7.46 5.06
N CYS A 18 -7.78 -7.54 5.18
CA CYS A 18 -8.43 -8.14 6.34
C CYS A 18 -8.06 -9.62 6.53
N GLN A 19 -7.88 -10.38 5.44
CA GLN A 19 -7.54 -11.80 5.50
C GLN A 19 -6.05 -12.07 5.73
N ALA A 20 -5.17 -11.34 5.05
CA ALA A 20 -3.74 -11.60 5.04
C ALA A 20 -2.98 -10.84 6.14
N ILE A 21 -3.47 -9.66 6.53
CA ILE A 21 -2.80 -8.75 7.46
C ILE A 21 -3.62 -8.55 8.74
N GLY A 22 -4.94 -8.53 8.63
CA GLY A 22 -5.86 -8.29 9.74
C GLY A 22 -6.25 -6.82 9.84
N GLN A 23 -6.02 -6.22 10.99
CA GLN A 23 -6.46 -4.86 11.30
C GLN A 23 -5.39 -3.81 10.95
N PRO A 24 -5.76 -2.65 10.39
CA PRO A 24 -4.80 -1.57 10.12
C PRO A 24 -4.10 -1.11 11.40
N THR A 25 -2.85 -0.69 11.28
CA THR A 25 -2.14 -0.01 12.37
C THR A 25 -2.53 1.47 12.44
N ALA A 26 -2.22 2.15 13.54
CA ALA A 26 -2.51 3.57 13.68
C ALA A 26 -1.80 4.41 12.61
N VAL A 27 -0.54 4.08 12.29
CA VAL A 27 0.23 4.78 11.25
C VAL A 27 -0.36 4.58 9.86
N GLN A 28 -0.88 3.39 9.56
CA GLN A 28 -1.56 3.09 8.30
C GLN A 28 -2.85 3.92 8.16
N ARG A 29 -3.73 3.89 9.17
CA ARG A 29 -4.97 4.69 9.18
C ARG A 29 -4.71 6.18 9.01
N ALA A 30 -3.66 6.70 9.64
CA ALA A 30 -3.30 8.11 9.56
C ALA A 30 -2.70 8.50 8.20
N ALA A 31 -1.86 7.62 7.63
CA ALA A 31 -1.13 7.93 6.40
C ALA A 31 -2.00 7.84 5.14
N TRP A 32 -2.87 6.85 5.03
CA TRP A 32 -3.57 6.56 3.77
C TRP A 32 -4.43 7.71 3.24
N PRO A 33 -5.25 8.42 4.04
CA PRO A 33 -6.03 9.56 3.52
C PRO A 33 -5.14 10.70 3.00
N VAL A 34 -4.00 10.95 3.66
CA VAL A 34 -3.07 12.00 3.25
C VAL A 34 -2.33 11.61 1.96
N ILE A 35 -1.84 10.38 1.87
CA ILE A 35 -1.17 9.86 0.66
C ILE A 35 -2.16 9.84 -0.51
N ALA A 36 -3.38 9.36 -0.29
CA ALA A 36 -4.42 9.33 -1.31
C ALA A 36 -4.80 10.73 -1.82
N SER A 37 -4.74 11.76 -0.98
CA SER A 37 -4.98 13.14 -1.42
C SER A 37 -3.90 13.71 -2.35
N GLY A 38 -2.82 12.96 -2.62
CA GLY A 38 -1.71 13.41 -3.48
C GLY A 38 -0.74 14.37 -2.79
N ARG A 39 -0.86 14.56 -1.47
CA ARG A 39 0.02 15.43 -0.69
C ARG A 39 1.35 14.73 -0.36
N HIS A 40 2.43 15.50 -0.36
CA HIS A 40 3.70 15.05 0.20
C HIS A 40 3.51 14.65 1.66
N THR A 41 3.91 13.43 1.99
CA THR A 41 3.65 12.83 3.31
C THR A 41 4.94 12.30 3.90
N LEU A 42 5.28 12.76 5.10
CA LEU A 42 6.34 12.18 5.93
C LEU A 42 5.70 11.30 7.00
N VAL A 43 6.05 10.01 6.99
CA VAL A 43 5.54 9.05 7.97
C VAL A 43 6.65 8.72 8.97
N SER A 44 6.44 9.11 10.24
CA SER A 44 7.34 8.76 11.34
C SER A 44 6.65 7.81 12.31
N ALA A 45 7.19 6.60 12.46
CA ALA A 45 6.72 5.60 13.40
C ALA A 45 7.87 4.61 13.73
N PRO A 46 7.79 3.84 14.83
CA PRO A 46 8.76 2.80 15.15
C PRO A 46 8.89 1.71 14.06
N THR A 47 9.94 0.90 14.09
CA THR A 47 10.04 -0.30 13.24
C THR A 47 8.92 -1.30 13.58
N GLY A 48 8.57 -2.18 12.64
CA GLY A 48 7.51 -3.18 12.86
C GLY A 48 6.07 -2.65 12.88
N THR A 49 5.85 -1.34 12.70
CA THR A 49 4.49 -0.74 12.75
C THR A 49 3.74 -0.71 11.41
N GLY A 50 4.26 -1.39 10.39
CA GLY A 50 3.60 -1.51 9.08
C GLY A 50 3.76 -0.28 8.17
N LYS A 51 4.81 0.53 8.36
CA LYS A 51 5.13 1.71 7.52
C LYS A 51 5.20 1.40 6.02
N THR A 52 5.68 0.21 5.65
CA THR A 52 5.75 -0.22 4.24
C THR A 52 4.36 -0.22 3.60
N LEU A 53 3.40 -0.96 4.15
CA LEU A 53 2.03 -0.96 3.63
C LEU A 53 1.33 0.40 3.80
N ALA A 54 1.72 1.20 4.80
CA ALA A 54 1.25 2.58 4.90
C ALA A 54 1.66 3.41 3.67
N ALA A 55 2.89 3.23 3.18
CA ALA A 55 3.43 3.95 2.02
C ALA A 55 2.96 3.40 0.66
N PHE A 56 2.79 2.08 0.54
CA PHE A 56 2.59 1.43 -0.77
C PHE A 56 1.14 1.09 -1.12
N LEU A 57 0.29 0.76 -0.14
CA LEU A 57 -1.01 0.12 -0.43
C LEU A 57 -1.92 0.99 -1.32
N VAL A 58 -1.90 2.31 -1.13
CA VAL A 58 -2.67 3.27 -1.95
C VAL A 58 -2.28 3.19 -3.42
N PHE A 59 -0.98 3.07 -3.71
CA PHE A 59 -0.50 2.97 -5.09
C PHE A 59 -0.78 1.60 -5.68
N ILE A 60 -0.62 0.52 -4.92
CA ILE A 60 -0.96 -0.84 -5.39
C ILE A 60 -2.43 -0.90 -5.78
N ASP A 61 -3.33 -0.40 -4.93
CA ASP A 61 -4.77 -0.41 -5.20
C ASP A 61 -5.11 0.38 -6.47
N ARG A 62 -4.56 1.59 -6.62
CA ARG A 62 -4.76 2.42 -7.82
C ARG A 62 -4.25 1.76 -9.09
N LEU A 63 -3.04 1.20 -9.06
CA LEU A 63 -2.46 0.53 -10.23
C LEU A 63 -3.23 -0.73 -10.60
N ARG A 64 -3.77 -1.46 -9.62
CA ARG A 64 -4.68 -2.59 -9.85
C ARG A 64 -5.99 -2.15 -10.49
N GLN A 65 -6.57 -1.04 -10.04
CA GLN A 65 -7.79 -0.49 -10.64
C GLN A 65 -7.55 -0.08 -12.10
N LEU A 66 -6.45 0.63 -12.38
CA LEU A 66 -6.05 1.00 -13.75
C LEU A 66 -5.78 -0.23 -14.62
N ALA A 67 -5.18 -1.28 -14.06
CA ALA A 67 -4.96 -2.53 -14.80
C ALA A 67 -6.28 -3.21 -15.17
N ARG A 68 -7.26 -3.23 -14.25
CA ARG A 68 -8.58 -3.81 -14.48
C ARG A 68 -9.42 -3.02 -15.48
N SER A 69 -9.26 -1.70 -15.55
CA SER A 69 -9.92 -0.86 -16.58
C SER A 69 -9.19 -0.87 -17.93
N GLY A 70 -8.01 -1.50 -18.03
CA GLY A 70 -7.19 -1.47 -19.24
C GLY A 70 -6.49 -0.13 -19.47
N GLU A 71 -6.46 0.74 -18.47
CA GLU A 71 -5.89 2.10 -18.55
C GLU A 71 -4.46 2.18 -18.00
N LEU A 72 -3.95 1.09 -17.41
CA LEU A 72 -2.57 1.04 -16.91
C LEU A 72 -1.57 1.09 -18.08
N LYS A 73 -0.91 2.24 -18.20
CA LYS A 73 0.14 2.46 -19.20
C LYS A 73 1.41 1.67 -18.87
N GLN A 74 2.09 1.20 -19.92
CA GLN A 74 3.40 0.55 -19.83
C GLN A 74 4.52 1.59 -19.68
N GLU A 75 4.51 2.30 -18.56
CA GLU A 75 5.47 3.35 -18.22
C GLU A 75 5.82 3.30 -16.72
N LEU A 76 6.80 4.10 -16.30
CA LEU A 76 7.21 4.14 -14.89
C LEU A 76 6.13 4.80 -14.02
N GLN A 77 5.47 4.00 -13.18
CA GLN A 77 4.36 4.46 -12.33
C GLN A 77 4.77 4.84 -10.90
N LEU A 78 5.77 4.17 -10.33
CA LEU A 78 6.20 4.36 -8.94
C LEU A 78 7.69 4.09 -8.80
N ILE A 79 8.40 5.00 -8.11
CA ILE A 79 9.81 4.84 -7.76
C ILE A 79 9.91 4.72 -6.25
N TYR A 80 10.53 3.64 -5.79
CA TYR A 80 10.97 3.49 -4.41
C TYR A 80 12.49 3.67 -4.34
N ILE A 81 12.94 4.56 -3.45
CA ILE A 81 14.36 4.84 -3.24
C ILE A 81 14.72 4.38 -1.83
N SER A 82 15.75 3.53 -1.74
CA SER A 82 16.29 3.05 -0.47
C SER A 82 17.76 3.45 -0.36
N PRO A 83 18.23 3.85 0.84
CA PRO A 83 19.65 4.07 1.08
C PRO A 83 20.46 2.77 1.09
N LEU A 84 19.82 1.60 1.19
CA LEU A 84 20.45 0.28 1.29
C LEU A 84 19.91 -0.71 0.27
N LYS A 85 20.80 -1.51 -0.34
CA LYS A 85 20.43 -2.59 -1.27
C LYS A 85 19.61 -3.69 -0.59
N SER A 86 19.98 -4.08 0.63
CA SER A 86 19.25 -5.09 1.41
C SER A 86 17.80 -4.69 1.62
N LEU A 87 17.57 -3.45 2.07
CA LEU A 87 16.23 -2.93 2.27
C LEU A 87 15.43 -2.83 0.95
N ALA A 88 16.07 -2.56 -0.18
CA ALA A 88 15.40 -2.63 -1.48
C ALA A 88 14.95 -4.06 -1.82
N GLY A 89 15.79 -5.07 -1.52
CA GLY A 89 15.45 -6.48 -1.65
C GLY A 89 14.26 -6.87 -0.77
N ASP A 90 14.31 -6.51 0.51
CA ASP A 90 13.25 -6.80 1.48
C ASP A 90 11.91 -6.18 1.05
N ILE A 91 11.92 -4.95 0.52
CA ILE A 91 10.70 -4.30 0.07
C ILE A 91 10.11 -5.01 -1.14
N ARG A 92 10.92 -5.45 -2.09
CA ARG A 92 10.45 -6.22 -3.25
C ARG A 92 9.70 -7.48 -2.81
N GLU A 93 10.30 -8.28 -1.93
CA GLU A 93 9.68 -9.51 -1.43
C GLU A 93 8.40 -9.24 -0.64
N ASN A 94 8.39 -8.17 0.17
CA ASN A 94 7.21 -7.77 0.93
C ASN A 94 6.06 -7.29 0.02
N LEU A 95 6.37 -6.78 -1.18
CA LEU A 95 5.37 -6.33 -2.16
C LEU A 95 4.81 -7.48 -3.01
N ASP A 96 5.50 -8.62 -3.11
CA ASP A 96 4.97 -9.77 -3.85
C ASP A 96 3.67 -10.32 -3.22
N ARG A 97 3.57 -10.30 -1.89
CA ARG A 97 2.37 -10.75 -1.16
C ARG A 97 1.10 -9.98 -1.54
N PRO A 98 1.03 -8.63 -1.45
CA PRO A 98 -0.13 -7.88 -1.92
C PRO A 98 -0.35 -8.03 -3.43
N LEU A 99 0.70 -8.14 -4.24
CA LEU A 99 0.55 -8.29 -5.68
C LEU A 99 -0.05 -9.64 -6.08
N GLN A 100 0.21 -10.71 -5.35
CA GLN A 100 -0.38 -12.02 -5.64
C GLN A 100 -1.80 -12.17 -5.06
N GLY A 101 -2.12 -11.43 -4.00
CA GLY A 101 -3.37 -11.60 -3.27
C GLY A 101 -4.51 -10.62 -3.59
N ILE A 102 -4.25 -9.55 -4.36
CA ILE A 102 -5.24 -8.52 -4.76
C ILE A 102 -5.59 -8.66 -6.24
#